data_AF-A0A355AT67-F1
#
_entry.id   AF-A0A355AT67-F1
#
_cell.length_a   1.000
_cell.length_b   1.000
_cell.length_c   1.000
_cell.angle_alpha   90.00
_cell.angle_beta   90.00
_cell.angle_gamma   90.00
#
_symmetry.space_group_name_H-M   'P 1'
#
loop_
_entity.id
_entity.type
_entity.pdbx_description
1 polymer ?
#
loop_
_entity_poly.entity_id
_entity_poly.type
_entity_poly.pdbx_seq_one_letter_code
_entity_poly.pdbx_strand_id
1 'polypeptide(L)'
;AKPVYDQGLACFVPGESVQPSLCAGAVHGVFDLKGCLHEGLEAGRYSVEALGLRPMTLPQLDVSYTPALQIEAIWEIPTTSRAKAFVDFQNDVTSSDLKLAVRENYVSIEHVKRYTTAGM
;
A
#
# COMPACT_ATOMS: atom_id res chain seq x y z
N ALA A 1 -4.11 11.14 -7.84
CA ALA A 1 -2.79 10.89 -8.45
C ALA A 1 -2.70 9.43 -8.88
N LYS A 2 -1.91 9.09 -9.90
CA LYS A 2 -1.57 7.69 -10.19
C LYS A 2 -0.66 7.17 -9.06
N PRO A 3 -0.92 5.99 -8.46
CA PRO A 3 -0.02 5.42 -7.47
C PRO A 3 1.34 5.08 -8.11
N VAL A 4 2.39 5.17 -7.31
CA VAL A 4 3.77 4.84 -7.69
C VAL A 4 4.17 3.56 -6.97
N TYR A 5 4.86 2.66 -7.66
CA TYR A 5 5.37 1.44 -7.04
C TYR A 5 6.71 1.72 -6.36
N ASP A 6 6.78 1.51 -5.05
CA ASP A 6 8.01 1.56 -4.27
C ASP A 6 8.63 0.17 -4.21
N GLN A 7 9.82 0.01 -4.81
CA GLN A 7 10.52 -1.28 -4.84
C GLN A 7 11.06 -1.70 -3.47
N GLY A 8 11.46 -0.75 -2.62
CA GLY A 8 12.01 -1.03 -1.30
C GLY A 8 10.92 -1.47 -0.31
N LEU A 9 9.70 -0.98 -0.50
CA LEU A 9 8.53 -1.35 0.31
C LEU A 9 7.69 -2.48 -0.33
N ALA A 10 8.00 -2.85 -1.57
CA ALA A 10 7.26 -3.79 -2.39
C ALA A 10 5.74 -3.50 -2.49
N CYS A 11 5.34 -2.23 -2.47
CA CYS A 11 3.94 -1.83 -2.48
C CYS A 11 3.69 -0.57 -3.31
N PHE A 12 2.41 -0.28 -3.58
CA PHE A 12 2.02 0.98 -4.20
C PHE A 12 1.80 2.06 -3.13
N VAL A 13 2.42 3.21 -3.31
CA VAL A 13 2.24 4.41 -2.50
C VAL A 13 1.55 5.53 -3.32
N PRO A 14 0.91 6.52 -2.67
CA PRO A 14 0.36 7.69 -3.35
C PRO A 14 1.40 8.40 -4.21
N GLY A 15 1.02 8.74 -5.45
CA GLY A 15 1.80 9.66 -6.27
C GLY A 15 1.51 11.13 -5.94
N GLU A 16 2.06 12.05 -6.74
CA GLU A 16 1.90 13.49 -6.56
C GLU A 16 0.43 13.93 -6.51
N SER A 17 0.03 14.57 -5.42
CA SER A 17 -1.36 14.96 -5.22
C SER A 17 -1.84 15.96 -6.28
N VAL A 18 -3.09 15.80 -6.73
CA VAL A 18 -3.74 16.66 -7.74
C VAL A 18 -4.70 17.66 -7.11
N GLN A 19 -4.81 17.64 -5.77
CA GLN A 19 -5.69 18.48 -4.96
C GLN A 19 -4.94 18.92 -3.70
N PRO A 20 -5.46 19.90 -2.93
CA PRO A 20 -4.89 20.30 -1.65
C PRO A 20 -5.14 19.22 -0.57
N SER A 21 -4.52 18.06 -0.74
CA SER A 21 -4.60 16.92 0.17
C SER A 21 -3.20 16.40 0.49
N LEU A 22 -3.08 15.85 1.69
CA LEU A 22 -1.85 15.32 2.24
C LEU A 22 -2.06 13.86 2.64
N CYS A 23 -1.03 13.05 2.45
CA CYS A 23 -0.96 11.69 2.97
C CYS A 23 0.05 11.67 4.12
N ALA A 24 -0.27 10.95 5.20
CA ALA A 24 0.60 10.82 6.36
C ALA A 24 0.51 9.41 6.97
N GLY A 25 1.66 8.84 7.32
CA GLY A 25 1.80 7.53 7.93
C GLY A 25 1.78 6.39 6.92
N ALA A 26 1.21 5.25 7.30
CA ALA A 26 1.30 3.99 6.54
C ALA A 26 0.78 4.11 5.11
N VAL A 27 -0.19 4.99 4.85
CA VAL A 27 -0.67 5.26 3.48
C VAL A 27 0.45 5.80 2.58
N HIS A 28 1.44 6.51 3.12
CA HIS A 28 2.60 7.05 2.41
C HIS A 28 3.80 6.07 2.41
N GLY A 29 3.64 4.85 2.91
CA GLY A 29 4.72 3.87 3.04
C GLY A 29 5.55 4.01 4.33
N VAL A 30 5.14 4.88 5.26
CA VAL A 30 5.79 5.00 6.57
C VAL A 30 5.10 4.08 7.56
N PHE A 31 5.71 2.94 7.85
CA PHE A 31 5.08 1.86 8.61
C PHE A 31 5.42 1.84 10.11
N ASP A 32 6.43 2.59 10.54
CA ASP A 32 6.74 2.70 11.97
C ASP A 32 5.89 3.78 12.66
N LEU A 33 5.62 3.56 13.95
CA LEU A 33 4.76 4.45 14.74
C LEU A 33 5.34 5.86 14.85
N LYS A 34 6.65 5.98 15.03
CA LYS A 34 7.33 7.27 15.20
C LYS A 34 7.22 8.10 13.91
N GLY A 35 7.49 7.49 12.77
CA GLY A 35 7.32 8.08 11.45
C GLY A 35 5.86 8.48 11.18
N CYS A 36 4.89 7.59 11.47
CA CYS A 36 3.47 7.90 11.30
C CYS A 36 3.04 9.13 12.08
N LEU A 37 3.44 9.21 13.35
CA LEU A 37 3.09 10.34 14.20
C LEU A 37 3.78 11.62 13.72
N HIS A 38 5.06 11.54 13.35
CA HIS A 38 5.81 12.68 12.82
C HIS A 38 5.18 13.24 11.54
N GLU A 39 4.84 12.39 10.56
CA GLU A 39 4.17 12.83 9.34
C GLU A 39 2.78 13.41 9.63
N GLY A 40 2.02 12.83 10.56
CA GLY A 40 0.73 13.36 10.97
C GLY A 40 0.82 14.76 11.57
N LEU A 41 1.84 15.01 12.40
CA LEU A 41 2.12 16.33 12.96
C LEU A 41 2.46 17.35 11.88
N GLU A 42 3.37 17.01 10.96
CA GLU A 42 3.77 17.92 9.88
C GLU A 42 2.62 18.21 8.91
N ALA A 43 1.83 17.19 8.54
CA ALA A 43 0.66 17.39 7.69
C ALA A 43 -0.39 18.29 8.38
N GLY A 44 -0.60 18.13 9.69
CA GLY A 44 -1.45 19.00 10.48
C GLY A 44 -0.94 20.44 10.52
N ARG A 45 0.35 20.63 10.80
CA ARG A 45 1.00 21.96 10.82
C ARG A 45 0.84 22.67 9.47
N TYR A 46 1.16 21.99 8.37
CA TYR A 46 1.00 22.52 7.02
C TYR A 46 -0.45 22.92 6.74
N SER A 47 -1.41 22.08 7.14
CA SER A 47 -2.85 22.35 6.92
C SER A 47 -3.32 23.60 7.67
N VAL A 48 -2.86 23.80 8.90
CA VAL A 48 -3.18 25.01 9.69
C VAL A 48 -2.58 26.26 9.04
N GLU A 49 -1.32 26.20 8.61
CA GLU A 49 -0.64 27.31 7.93
C GLU A 49 -1.30 27.66 6.60
N ALA A 50 -1.69 26.66 5.80
CA ALA A 50 -2.38 26.83 4.53
C ALA A 50 -3.75 27.52 4.68
N LEU A 51 -4.38 27.41 5.85
CA LEU A 51 -5.62 28.12 6.20
C LEU A 51 -5.38 29.54 6.74
N GLY A 52 -4.12 30.01 6.79
CA GLY A 52 -3.76 31.32 7.35
C GLY A 52 -3.85 31.37 8.88
N LEU A 53 -3.91 30.20 9.53
CA LEU A 53 -3.97 30.07 10.99
C LEU A 53 -2.57 29.82 11.55
N ARG A 54 -2.42 30.01 12.87
CA ARG A 54 -1.14 29.78 13.56
C ARG A 54 -1.12 28.37 14.18
N PRO A 55 -0.15 27.51 13.83
CA PRO A 55 0.02 26.21 14.49
C PRO A 55 0.31 26.35 15.98
N MET A 56 -0.23 25.43 16.77
CA MET A 56 0.11 25.29 18.18
C MET A 56 1.39 24.47 18.35
N THR A 57 2.17 24.78 19.38
CA THR A 57 3.27 23.93 19.81
C THR A 57 2.70 22.65 20.42
N LEU A 58 3.20 21.50 19.97
CA LEU A 58 2.78 20.19 20.46
C LEU A 58 3.86 19.58 21.35
N PRO A 59 3.48 18.72 22.32
CA PRO A 59 4.44 18.04 23.18
C PRO A 59 5.33 17.11 22.34
N GLN A 60 6.58 16.95 22.76
CA GLN A 60 7.49 16.00 22.14
C GLN A 60 6.93 14.58 22.33
N LEU A 61 6.84 13.83 21.25
CA LEU A 61 6.41 12.45 21.29
C LEU A 61 7.60 11.57 21.70
N ASP A 62 7.46 10.87 22.83
CA ASP A 62 8.38 9.83 23.22
C ASP A 62 7.87 8.50 22.66
N VAL A 63 8.54 8.03 21.59
CA VAL A 63 8.17 6.81 20.89
C VAL A 63 9.40 5.94 20.78
N SER A 64 9.25 4.68 21.17
CA SER A 64 10.32 3.68 21.09
C SER A 64 10.82 3.49 19.66
N TYR A 65 12.09 3.15 19.53
CA TYR A 65 12.69 2.82 18.24
C TYR A 65 12.01 1.59 17.62
N THR A 66 11.69 1.70 16.34
CA THR A 66 11.23 0.59 15.52
C THR A 66 12.29 0.33 14.44
N PRO A 67 12.79 -0.90 14.30
CA PRO A 67 13.72 -1.24 13.22
C PRO A 67 13.14 -0.94 11.84
N ALA A 68 14.01 -0.51 10.92
CA ALA A 68 13.63 -0.35 9.53
C ALA A 68 13.12 -1.68 8.95
N LEU A 69 12.02 -1.62 8.19
CA LEU A 69 11.51 -2.79 7.49
C LEU A 69 12.49 -3.24 6.41
N GLN A 70 12.66 -4.55 6.30
CA GLN A 70 13.41 -5.21 5.24
C GLN A 70 12.42 -6.14 4.55
N ILE A 71 11.93 -5.72 3.38
CA ILE A 71 10.89 -6.43 2.65
C ILE A 71 11.51 -7.17 1.47
N GLU A 72 11.29 -8.48 1.41
CA GLU A 72 11.56 -9.30 0.24
C GLU A 72 10.24 -9.60 -0.48
N ALA A 73 10.14 -9.21 -1.75
CA ALA A 73 8.93 -9.38 -2.53
C ALA A 73 8.81 -10.84 -3.04
N ILE A 74 7.96 -11.63 -2.37
CA ILE A 74 7.64 -13.01 -2.77
C ILE A 74 6.18 -13.07 -3.22
N TRP A 75 5.94 -13.00 -4.54
CA TRP A 75 4.58 -12.99 -5.12
C TRP A 75 3.95 -14.38 -5.24
N GLU A 76 4.78 -15.41 -5.38
CA GLU A 76 4.35 -16.79 -5.46
C GLU A 76 5.45 -17.68 -4.90
N ILE A 77 5.07 -18.63 -4.05
CA ILE A 77 5.98 -19.64 -3.52
C ILE A 77 5.97 -20.83 -4.48
N PRO A 78 7.11 -21.17 -5.12
CA PRO A 78 7.20 -22.37 -5.94
C PRO A 78 6.92 -23.61 -5.08
N THR A 79 5.97 -24.44 -5.49
CA THR A 79 5.64 -25.66 -4.77
C THR A 79 5.31 -26.80 -5.73
N THR A 80 5.70 -28.00 -5.34
CA THR A 80 5.29 -29.26 -6.00
C THR A 80 4.01 -29.84 -5.39
N SER A 81 3.50 -29.20 -4.33
CA SER A 81 2.26 -29.58 -3.68
C SER A 81 1.04 -29.30 -4.57
N ARG A 82 -0.01 -30.10 -4.39
CA ARG A 82 -1.35 -29.83 -4.96
C ARG A 82 -2.20 -28.91 -4.09
N ALA A 83 -1.62 -28.34 -3.03
CA ALA A 83 -2.31 -27.38 -2.18
C ALA A 83 -2.69 -26.12 -2.97
N LYS A 84 -3.85 -25.54 -2.65
CA LYS A 84 -4.31 -24.28 -3.25
C LYS A 84 -3.42 -23.11 -2.77
N ALA A 85 -2.86 -22.37 -3.72
CA ALA A 85 -2.21 -21.09 -3.46
C ALA A 85 -3.25 -19.97 -3.62
N PHE A 86 -3.93 -19.62 -2.53
CA PHE A 86 -5.01 -18.63 -2.55
C PHE A 86 -4.51 -17.21 -2.79
N VAL A 87 -5.23 -16.48 -3.62
CA VAL A 87 -5.07 -15.04 -3.86
C VAL A 87 -6.23 -14.26 -3.25
N ASP A 88 -7.45 -14.80 -3.38
CA ASP A 88 -8.66 -14.25 -2.75
C ASP A 88 -9.41 -15.40 -2.07
N PHE A 89 -9.46 -15.35 -0.74
CA PHE A 89 -10.12 -16.38 0.06
C PHE A 89 -11.64 -16.34 -0.05
N GLN A 90 -12.23 -15.15 -0.19
CA GLN A 90 -13.68 -14.99 -0.17
C GLN A 90 -14.31 -15.54 -1.45
N ASN A 91 -13.64 -15.32 -2.58
CA ASN A 91 -14.09 -15.77 -3.90
C ASN A 91 -13.45 -17.10 -4.34
N ASP A 92 -12.74 -17.81 -3.45
CA ASP A 92 -12.03 -19.08 -3.71
C ASP A 92 -11.08 -19.01 -4.94
N VAL A 93 -10.41 -17.86 -5.14
CA VAL A 93 -9.50 -17.64 -6.28
C VAL A 93 -8.08 -17.99 -5.91
N THR A 94 -7.42 -18.74 -6.79
CA THR A 94 -6.05 -19.24 -6.63
C THR A 94 -5.09 -18.68 -7.69
N SER A 95 -3.78 -18.85 -7.46
CA SER A 95 -2.75 -18.47 -8.44
C SER A 95 -2.88 -19.25 -9.76
N SER A 96 -3.42 -20.47 -9.74
CA SER A 96 -3.73 -21.23 -10.96
C SER A 96 -4.83 -20.59 -11.80
N ASP A 97 -5.82 -19.96 -11.18
CA ASP A 97 -6.91 -19.27 -11.89
C ASP A 97 -6.38 -18.02 -12.59
N LEU A 98 -5.51 -17.26 -11.92
CA LEU A 98 -4.80 -16.13 -12.55
C LEU A 98 -3.95 -16.59 -13.74
N LYS A 99 -3.21 -17.70 -13.59
CA LYS A 99 -2.40 -18.28 -14.67
C LYS A 99 -3.25 -18.75 -15.84
N LEU A 100 -4.43 -19.32 -15.58
CA LEU A 100 -5.37 -19.70 -16.62
C LEU A 100 -5.86 -18.47 -17.39
N ALA A 101 -6.24 -17.39 -16.70
CA ALA A 101 -6.64 -16.15 -17.35
C ALA A 101 -5.52 -15.59 -18.26
N VAL A 102 -4.28 -15.58 -17.78
CA VAL A 102 -3.13 -15.13 -18.60
C VAL A 102 -2.92 -16.05 -19.82
N ARG A 103 -3.04 -17.37 -19.66
CA ARG A 103 -2.96 -18.34 -20.77
C ARG A 103 -4.05 -18.14 -21.82
N GLU A 104 -5.22 -17.67 -21.40
CA GLU A 104 -6.33 -17.31 -22.29
C GLU A 104 -6.23 -15.87 -22.83
N ASN A 105 -5.05 -15.26 -22.71
CA ASN A 105 -4.70 -13.96 -23.29
C ASN A 105 -5.40 -12.75 -22.63
N TYR A 106 -5.85 -12.89 -21.38
CA TYR A 106 -6.26 -11.74 -20.56
C TYR A 106 -5.02 -11.01 -20.05
N VAL A 107 -4.62 -9.95 -20.75
CA VAL A 107 -3.40 -9.16 -20.42
C VAL A 107 -3.68 -8.02 -19.42
N SER A 108 -4.81 -7.32 -19.59
CA SER A 108 -5.18 -6.23 -18.68
C SER A 108 -5.62 -6.79 -17.32
N ILE A 109 -5.12 -6.20 -16.23
CA ILE A 109 -5.52 -6.57 -14.87
C ILE A 109 -7.04 -6.48 -14.68
N GLU A 110 -7.70 -5.55 -15.38
CA GLU A 110 -9.16 -5.37 -15.33
C GLU A 110 -9.92 -6.53 -15.98
N HIS A 111 -9.34 -7.21 -16.97
CA HIS A 111 -9.92 -8.40 -17.54
C HIS A 111 -9.67 -9.63 -16.66
N VAL A 112 -8.46 -9.76 -16.10
CA VAL A 112 -8.13 -10.86 -15.19
C VAL A 112 -9.09 -10.86 -13.99
N LYS A 113 -9.32 -9.70 -13.34
CA LYS A 113 -10.28 -9.56 -12.24
C LYS A 113 -11.69 -10.03 -12.62
N ARG A 114 -12.18 -9.63 -13.81
CA ARG A 114 -13.53 -9.99 -14.29
C ARG A 114 -13.65 -11.48 -14.63
N TYR A 115 -12.59 -12.07 -15.17
CA TYR A 115 -12.55 -13.47 -15.52
C TYR A 115 -12.46 -14.39 -14.29
N THR A 116 -11.65 -14.02 -13.29
CA THR A 116 -11.41 -14.85 -12.09
C THR A 116 -12.25 -14.49 -10.90
N THR A 117 -13.00 -13.37 -10.93
CA THR A 117 -13.71 -12.77 -9.78
C THR A 117 -12.82 -12.33 -8.61
N ALA A 118 -11.50 -12.18 -8.82
CA ALA A 118 -10.59 -11.73 -7.77
C ALA A 118 -10.88 -10.30 -7.31
N GLY A 119 -11.14 -10.12 -6.02
CA GLY A 119 -11.42 -8.84 -5.38
C GLY A 119 -12.80 -8.25 -5.71
N MET A 120 -13.75 -9.08 -6.15
CA MET A 120 -15.14 -8.71 -6.44
C MET A 120 -16.06 -8.93 -5.24
#